data_AF-A0A7C3L7K4-F1
#
_entry.id   AF-A0A7C3L7K4-F1
#
_cell.length_a   1.000
_cell.length_b   1.000
_cell.length_c   1.000
_cell.angle_alpha   90.00
_cell.angle_beta   90.00
_cell.angle_gamma   90.00
#
_symmetry.space_group_name_H-M   'P 1'
#
loop_
_entity.id
_entity.type
_entity.pdbx_description
1 polymer ?
#
loop_
_entity_poly.entity_id
_entity_poly.type
_entity_poly.pdbx_seq_one_letter_code
_entity_poly.pdbx_strand_id
1 'polypeptide(L)'
;TPWKISINGEQYVHENIRRVSMDKFYEIVTGHTTAFKELCEVLPTVLDDVIETFEKGTVENTVFNELGAISPNLLKSLYLLSFSKYEGFDTLNI
;
A
#
# COMPACT_ATOMS: atom_id res chain seq x y z
N THR A 1 -18.00 -2.37 -16.89
CA THR A 1 -18.27 -3.78 -17.25
C THR A 1 -18.26 -4.63 -15.99
N PRO A 2 -19.11 -5.67 -15.88
CA PRO A 2 -19.08 -6.58 -14.74
C PRO A 2 -17.68 -7.16 -14.57
N TRP A 3 -17.27 -7.34 -13.31
CA TRP A 3 -15.98 -7.92 -13.00
C TRP A 3 -15.96 -9.36 -13.47
N LYS A 4 -14.94 -9.70 -14.27
CA LYS A 4 -14.68 -11.03 -14.81
C LYS A 4 -13.25 -11.41 -14.47
N ILE A 5 -13.03 -12.59 -13.91
CA ILE A 5 -11.70 -13.11 -13.58
C ILE A 5 -11.64 -14.62 -13.86
N SER A 6 -10.43 -15.14 -14.03
CA SER A 6 -10.15 -16.58 -13.99
C SER A 6 -9.45 -16.93 -12.69
N ILE A 7 -9.98 -17.87 -11.91
CA ILE A 7 -9.34 -18.42 -10.71
C ILE A 7 -9.18 -19.92 -10.93
N ASN A 8 -7.94 -20.42 -10.92
CA ASN A 8 -7.62 -21.83 -11.15
C ASN A 8 -8.21 -22.43 -12.45
N GLY A 9 -8.35 -21.61 -13.49
CA GLY A 9 -8.90 -22.01 -14.79
C GLY A 9 -10.42 -21.90 -14.91
N GLU A 10 -11.14 -21.61 -13.81
CA GLU A 10 -12.57 -21.35 -13.83
C GLU A 10 -12.87 -19.85 -13.97
N GLN A 11 -13.86 -19.51 -14.79
CA GLN A 11 -14.30 -18.14 -15.01
C GLN A 11 -15.34 -17.73 -13.97
N TYR A 12 -15.08 -16.62 -13.28
CA TYR A 12 -15.99 -16.00 -12.32
C TYR A 12 -16.45 -14.65 -12.85
N VAL A 13 -17.75 -14.38 -12.72
CA VAL A 13 -18.37 -13.11 -13.10
C VAL A 13 -19.27 -12.63 -11.96
N HIS A 14 -19.18 -11.35 -11.61
CA HIS A 14 -20.06 -10.76 -10.61
C HIS A 14 -20.72 -9.47 -11.11
N GLU A 15 -22.04 -9.50 -11.23
CA GLU A 15 -22.83 -8.41 -11.83
C GLU A 15 -22.86 -7.12 -11.01
N ASN A 16 -22.47 -7.16 -9.73
CA ASN A 16 -22.38 -5.95 -8.89
C ASN A 16 -20.94 -5.48 -8.61
N ILE A 17 -19.91 -6.20 -9.07
CA ILE A 17 -18.52 -5.79 -8.87
C ILE A 17 -18.02 -5.16 -10.17
N ARG A 18 -17.27 -4.06 -10.06
CA ARG A 18 -16.69 -3.34 -11.19
C ARG A 18 -15.21 -3.08 -10.89
N ARG A 19 -14.37 -3.20 -11.92
CA ARG A 19 -12.98 -2.72 -11.88
C ARG A 19 -12.94 -1.34 -12.53
N VAL A 20 -12.34 -0.39 -11.85
CA VAL A 20 -12.19 1.00 -12.29
C VAL A 20 -10.81 1.50 -11.87
N SER A 21 -10.21 2.40 -12.63
CA SER A 21 -8.97 3.06 -12.18
C SER A 21 -9.27 4.00 -11.02
N MET A 22 -8.25 4.30 -10.21
CA MET A 22 -8.41 5.22 -9.09
C MET A 22 -8.86 6.60 -9.57
N ASP A 23 -8.25 7.12 -10.64
CA ASP A 23 -8.65 8.40 -11.25
C ASP A 23 -10.13 8.42 -11.64
N LYS A 24 -10.60 7.35 -12.29
CA LYS A 24 -11.99 7.28 -12.76
C LYS A 24 -12.97 7.10 -11.62
N PHE A 25 -12.57 6.40 -10.55
CA PHE A 25 -13.37 6.31 -9.33
C PHE A 25 -13.58 7.70 -8.72
N TYR A 26 -12.51 8.47 -8.52
CA TYR A 26 -12.61 9.81 -7.94
C TYR A 26 -13.33 10.79 -8.87
N GLU A 27 -13.17 10.69 -10.20
CA GLU A 27 -13.95 11.47 -11.16
C GLU A 27 -15.46 11.21 -11.01
N ILE A 28 -15.88 9.95 -10.88
CA ILE A 28 -17.30 9.60 -10.76
C ILE A 28 -17.88 10.13 -9.44
N VAL A 29 -17.14 10.01 -8.35
CA VAL A 29 -17.62 10.40 -7.01
C VAL A 29 -17.66 11.92 -6.84
N THR A 30 -16.69 12.64 -7.41
CA THR A 30 -16.52 14.08 -7.19
C THR A 30 -17.03 14.95 -8.34
N GLY A 31 -17.17 14.38 -9.54
CA GLY A 31 -17.43 15.13 -10.77
C GLY A 31 -16.19 15.79 -11.38
N HIS A 32 -15.01 15.62 -10.79
CA HIS A 32 -13.76 16.26 -11.23
C HIS A 32 -12.74 15.23 -11.72
N THR A 33 -12.28 15.36 -12.97
CA THR A 33 -11.33 14.43 -13.60
C THR A 33 -9.98 14.37 -12.89
N THR A 34 -9.59 15.43 -12.20
CA THR A 34 -8.31 15.57 -11.49
C THR A 34 -8.41 15.35 -9.99
N ALA A 35 -9.56 14.93 -9.46
CA ALA A 35 -9.78 14.80 -8.01
C ALA A 35 -8.78 13.88 -7.30
N PHE A 36 -8.37 12.77 -7.93
CA PHE A 36 -7.37 11.88 -7.31
C PHE A 36 -5.98 12.54 -7.22
N LYS A 37 -5.59 13.32 -8.24
CA LYS A 37 -4.35 14.11 -8.23
C LYS A 37 -4.41 15.16 -7.12
N GLU A 38 -5.50 15.93 -7.05
CA GLU A 38 -5.67 16.99 -6.04
C GLU A 38 -5.62 16.41 -4.62
N LEU A 39 -6.25 15.25 -4.38
CA LEU A 39 -6.11 14.52 -3.13
C LEU A 39 -4.65 14.18 -2.84
N CYS A 40 -3.93 13.62 -3.82
CA CYS A 40 -2.52 13.27 -3.67
C CYS A 40 -1.62 14.51 -3.43
N GLU A 41 -1.99 15.69 -3.93
CA GLU A 41 -1.25 16.94 -3.71
C GLU A 41 -1.44 17.47 -2.28
N VAL A 42 -2.60 17.24 -1.67
CA VAL A 42 -2.90 17.66 -0.29
C VAL A 42 -2.37 16.67 0.75
N LEU A 43 -2.28 15.39 0.40
CA LEU A 43 -1.84 14.33 1.31
C LEU A 43 -0.51 14.64 2.05
N PRO A 44 0.56 15.11 1.39
CA PRO A 44 1.81 15.44 2.07
C PRO A 44 1.63 16.49 3.18
N THR A 45 0.90 17.58 2.92
CA THR A 45 0.66 18.63 3.91
C THR A 45 -0.14 18.10 5.10
N VAL A 46 -1.18 17.31 4.84
CA VAL A 46 -1.96 16.69 5.93
C VAL A 46 -1.10 15.71 6.73
N LEU A 47 -0.19 14.98 6.08
CA LEU A 47 0.75 14.10 6.76
C LEU A 47 1.70 14.89 7.66
N ASP A 48 2.25 16.00 7.17
CA ASP A 48 3.14 16.87 7.95
C ASP A 48 2.41 17.43 9.18
N ASP A 49 1.19 17.97 9.00
CA ASP A 49 0.35 18.47 10.09
C ASP A 49 0.06 17.38 11.15
N VAL A 50 -0.27 16.16 10.70
CA VAL A 50 -0.53 15.01 11.58
C VAL A 50 0.74 14.59 12.32
N ILE A 51 1.90 14.60 11.66
CA ILE A 51 3.19 14.28 12.29
C ILE A 51 3.56 15.32 13.35
N GLU A 52 3.31 16.60 13.08
CA GLU A 52 3.57 17.69 14.02
C GLU A 52 2.63 17.68 15.23
N THR A 53 1.37 17.30 15.04
CA THR A 53 0.37 17.18 16.12
C THR A 53 0.40 15.84 16.85
N PHE A 54 1.06 14.82 16.30
CA PHE A 54 1.37 13.58 17.02
C PHE A 54 2.36 13.92 18.13
N GLU A 55 1.86 14.08 19.37
CA GLU A 55 2.74 14.11 20.53
C GLU A 55 3.62 12.85 20.48
N LYS A 56 4.95 13.04 20.48
CA LYS A 56 5.97 11.98 20.58
C LYS A 56 5.80 11.02 21.77
N GLY A 57 4.78 11.20 22.60
CA GLY A 57 4.45 10.34 23.72
C GLY A 57 3.64 9.13 23.26
N THR A 58 4.25 7.95 23.40
CA THR A 58 3.64 6.61 23.61
C THR A 58 3.76 5.60 22.46
N VAL A 59 4.17 5.97 21.25
CA VAL A 59 4.52 4.98 20.22
C VAL A 59 5.99 5.13 19.86
N GLU A 60 6.85 4.32 20.50
CA GLU A 60 8.20 4.15 20.01
C GLU A 60 8.13 3.60 18.59
N ASN A 61 8.65 4.35 17.62
CA ASN A 61 8.79 3.85 16.26
C ASN A 61 9.88 2.77 16.28
N THR A 62 9.47 1.51 16.41
CA THR A 62 10.35 0.35 16.45
C THR A 62 10.73 -0.14 15.06
N VAL A 63 10.16 0.43 13.99
CA VAL A 63 10.34 -0.06 12.61
C VAL A 63 11.82 -0.07 12.21
N PHE A 64 12.57 0.97 12.56
CA PHE A 64 14.01 1.00 12.26
C PHE A 64 14.80 -0.03 13.09
N ASN A 65 14.40 -0.30 14.33
CA ASN A 65 15.01 -1.33 15.16
C ASN A 65 14.68 -2.73 14.63
N GLU A 66 13.43 -2.96 14.21
CA GLU A 66 12.96 -4.22 13.62
C GLU A 66 13.63 -4.49 12.27
N LEU A 67 13.70 -3.49 11.39
CA LEU A 67 14.42 -3.60 10.13
C LEU A 67 15.93 -3.81 10.37
N GLY A 68 16.52 -3.14 11.36
CA GLY A 68 17.91 -3.34 11.76
C GLY A 68 18.20 -4.76 12.27
N ALA A 69 17.22 -5.38 12.93
CA ALA A 69 17.32 -6.77 13.40
C ALA A 69 17.28 -7.78 12.23
N ILE A 70 16.64 -7.45 11.11
CA ILE A 70 16.65 -8.27 9.88
C ILE A 70 18.01 -8.15 9.17
N SER A 71 18.50 -6.92 8.99
CA SER A 71 19.80 -6.66 8.37
C SER A 71 20.32 -5.29 8.79
N PRO A 72 21.65 -5.12 8.96
CA PRO A 72 22.24 -3.79 9.15
C PRO A 72 22.09 -2.88 7.92
N ASN A 73 21.75 -3.45 6.75
CA ASN A 73 21.47 -2.69 5.54
C ASN A 73 19.95 -2.55 5.33
N LEU A 74 19.42 -1.32 5.42
CA LEU A 74 17.99 -1.03 5.30
C LEU A 74 17.35 -1.58 4.01
N LEU A 75 18.03 -1.47 2.87
CA LEU A 75 17.51 -1.97 1.59
C LEU A 75 17.39 -3.50 1.60
N LYS A 76 18.38 -4.19 2.18
CA LYS A 76 18.29 -5.64 2.40
C LYS A 76 17.16 -6.01 3.35
N SER A 77 16.97 -5.26 4.43
CA SER A 77 15.86 -5.49 5.37
C SER A 77 14.50 -5.36 4.71
N LEU A 78 14.31 -4.33 3.89
CA LEU A 78 13.07 -4.13 3.13
C LEU A 78 12.86 -5.25 2.10
N TYR A 79 13.93 -5.68 1.41
CA TYR A 79 13.88 -6.78 0.47
C TYR A 79 13.47 -8.09 1.16
N LEU A 80 14.17 -8.47 2.22
CA LEU A 80 13.87 -9.69 2.99
C LEU A 80 12.46 -9.63 3.60
N LEU A 81 12.05 -8.50 4.17
CA LEU A 81 10.70 -8.31 4.71
C LEU A 81 9.62 -8.56 3.64
N SER A 82 9.78 -7.95 2.47
CA SER A 82 8.81 -8.04 1.37
C SER A 82 8.62 -9.47 0.87
N PHE A 83 9.66 -10.29 0.90
CA PHE A 83 9.62 -11.65 0.37
C PHE A 83 9.54 -12.74 1.44
N SER A 84 9.65 -12.40 2.72
CA SER A 84 9.66 -13.36 3.85
C SER A 84 8.45 -14.30 3.93
N LYS A 85 7.32 -13.92 3.32
CA LYS A 85 6.08 -14.73 3.30
C LYS A 85 5.90 -15.57 2.04
N TYR A 86 6.82 -15.47 1.07
CA TYR A 86 6.77 -16.25 -0.15
C TYR A 86 7.41 -17.62 0.08
N GLU A 87 6.83 -18.66 -0.53
CA GLU A 87 7.31 -20.03 -0.43
C GLU A 87 8.77 -20.15 -0.92
N GLY A 88 9.63 -20.75 -0.09
CA GLY A 88 11.07 -20.94 -0.37
C GLY A 88 11.97 -19.77 -0.01
N PHE A 89 11.43 -18.61 0.39
CA PHE A 89 12.22 -17.44 0.81
C PHE A 89 12.64 -17.48 2.28
N ASP A 90 12.14 -18.44 3.05
CA ASP A 90 12.56 -18.74 4.42
C ASP A 90 14.01 -19.23 4.52
N THR A 91 14.57 -19.72 3.40
CA THR A 91 15.96 -20.21 3.29
C THR A 91 16.90 -19.23 2.59
N LEU A 92 16.41 -18.04 2.23
CA LEU A 92 17.17 -17.07 1.46
C LEU A 92 18.25 -16.39 2.32
N ASN A 93 19.52 -16.64 1.99
CA ASN A 93 20.70 -16.04 2.64
C ASN A 93 21.44 -15.09 1.67
N ILE A 94 21.42 -13.79 1.96
CA ILE A 94 22.00 -12.70 1.13
C ILE A 94 22.43 -11.49 1.95
#